data_AF-E6MJQ4-F1
#
_entry.id   AF-E6MJQ4-F1
#
_cell.length_a   1.000
_cell.length_b   1.000
_cell.length_c   1.000
_cell.angle_alpha   90.00
_cell.angle_beta   90.00
_cell.angle_gamma   90.00
#
_symmetry.space_group_name_H-M   'P 1'
#
loop_
_entity.id
_entity.type
_entity.pdbx_description
1 polymer ?
#
loop_
_entity_poly.entity_id
_entity_poly.type
_entity_poly.pdbx_seq_one_letter_code
_entity_poly.pdbx_strand_id
1 'polypeptide(L)'
;MMDVKVGAMKLTRSVIICVIGDENGGESCREQVPVTGPGVAIERVNAFFVDAEVEAIICVIADVPLDLTPGSQHYGDVVGADLPEWENVDLVANFEAALRVPIGCVPADQDDDGDACAALRKAAGLVRR
;
A
#
# COMPACT_ATOMS: atom_id res chain seq x y z
N MET A 1 21.27 -13.55 9.68
CA MET A 1 20.70 -12.23 9.38
C MET A 1 19.22 -12.51 9.16
N MET A 2 18.34 -11.87 9.91
CA MET A 2 16.91 -11.97 9.60
C MET A 2 16.67 -10.98 8.46
N ASP A 3 16.08 -11.47 7.36
CA ASP A 3 15.72 -10.63 6.23
C ASP A 3 14.66 -9.61 6.69
N VAL A 4 14.78 -8.36 6.23
CA VAL A 4 13.86 -7.27 6.57
C VAL A 4 12.52 -7.56 5.92
N LYS A 5 11.47 -7.68 6.72
CA LYS A 5 10.15 -8.00 6.19
C LYS A 5 9.44 -6.73 5.77
N VAL A 6 9.07 -6.65 4.51
CA VAL A 6 8.43 -5.47 3.92
C VAL A 6 7.12 -5.81 3.24
N GLY A 7 6.22 -4.84 3.21
CA GLY A 7 4.92 -4.94 2.56
C GLY A 7 4.86 -4.15 1.26
N ALA A 8 4.06 -4.65 0.34
CA ALA A 8 3.60 -3.89 -0.81
C ALA A 8 2.10 -4.07 -0.98
N MET A 9 1.40 -2.99 -1.29
CA MET A 9 -0.04 -3.01 -1.53
C MET A 9 -0.32 -2.39 -2.89
N LYS A 10 -1.17 -3.01 -3.70
CA LYS A 10 -1.70 -2.42 -4.94
C LYS A 10 -3.21 -2.23 -4.83
N LEU A 11 -3.68 -0.99 -4.85
CA LEU A 11 -5.11 -0.69 -4.98
C LEU A 11 -5.48 -0.68 -6.46
N THR A 12 -6.55 -1.41 -6.82
CA THR A 12 -7.22 -1.37 -8.14
C THR A 12 -8.70 -1.03 -7.94
N ARG A 13 -9.48 -0.92 -9.02
CA ARG A 13 -10.93 -0.70 -8.92
C ARG A 13 -11.71 -1.84 -8.26
N SER A 14 -11.16 -3.05 -8.19
CA SER A 14 -11.92 -4.24 -7.77
C SER A 14 -11.26 -5.00 -6.62
N VAL A 15 -9.94 -4.97 -6.54
CA VAL A 15 -9.18 -5.66 -5.49
C VAL A 15 -8.01 -4.81 -5.00
N ILE A 16 -7.67 -5.03 -3.74
CA ILE A 16 -6.43 -4.59 -3.13
C ILE A 16 -5.53 -5.82 -3.05
N ILE A 17 -4.41 -5.80 -3.75
CA ILE A 17 -3.43 -6.88 -3.73
C ILE A 17 -2.40 -6.53 -2.66
N CYS A 18 -2.27 -7.37 -1.65
CA CYS A 18 -1.27 -7.21 -0.59
C CYS A 18 -0.21 -8.28 -0.73
N VAL A 19 1.06 -7.90 -0.59
CA VAL A 19 2.21 -8.79 -0.71
C VAL A 19 3.15 -8.52 0.46
N ILE A 20 3.65 -9.59 1.06
CA ILE A 20 4.72 -9.55 2.05
C ILE A 20 5.94 -10.20 1.43
N GLY A 21 7.09 -9.59 1.63
CA GLY A 21 8.35 -10.14 1.15
C GLY A 21 9.56 -9.61 1.89
N ASP A 22 10.72 -9.86 1.29
CA ASP A 22 12.01 -9.40 1.78
C ASP A 22 12.56 -8.20 0.99
N GLU A 23 13.69 -7.66 1.44
CA GLU A 23 14.34 -6.53 0.77
C GLU A 23 14.85 -6.79 -0.65
N ASN A 24 14.99 -8.06 -1.04
CA ASN A 24 15.47 -8.47 -2.35
C ASN A 24 14.30 -8.57 -3.35
N GLY A 25 13.08 -8.38 -2.88
CA GLY A 25 11.84 -8.51 -3.65
C GLY A 25 11.33 -9.95 -3.70
N GLY A 26 11.79 -10.82 -2.80
CA GLY A 26 11.24 -12.17 -2.66
C GLY A 26 9.86 -12.13 -2.01
N GLU A 27 8.82 -12.52 -2.75
CA GLU A 27 7.47 -12.68 -2.19
C GLU A 27 7.43 -13.93 -1.29
N SER A 28 6.85 -13.76 -0.09
CA SER A 28 6.62 -14.84 0.88
C SER A 28 5.13 -15.08 1.13
N CYS A 29 4.29 -14.06 0.96
CA CYS A 29 2.85 -14.17 1.15
C CYS A 29 2.11 -13.14 0.28
N ARG A 30 0.90 -13.49 -0.15
CA ARG A 30 0.04 -12.67 -0.99
C ARG A 30 -1.42 -12.87 -0.59
N GLU A 31 -2.17 -11.77 -0.58
CA GLU A 31 -3.61 -11.75 -0.40
C GLU A 31 -4.27 -10.79 -1.41
N GLN A 32 -5.50 -11.12 -1.82
CA GLN A 32 -6.36 -10.20 -2.55
C GLN A 32 -7.59 -9.89 -1.70
N VAL A 33 -7.75 -8.62 -1.36
CA VAL A 33 -8.89 -8.10 -0.59
C VAL A 33 -9.86 -7.44 -1.57
N PRO A 34 -11.13 -7.87 -1.65
CA PRO A 34 -12.11 -7.20 -2.48
C PRO A 34 -12.30 -5.73 -2.08
N VAL A 35 -12.36 -4.84 -3.07
CA VAL A 35 -12.73 -3.43 -2.87
C VAL A 35 -14.22 -3.38 -2.56
N THR A 36 -14.53 -3.31 -1.27
CA THR A 36 -15.88 -3.17 -0.70
C THR A 36 -15.94 -1.83 0.02
N GLY A 37 -16.75 -1.69 1.10
CA GLY A 37 -16.70 -0.47 1.90
C GLY A 37 -15.29 -0.23 2.47
N PRO A 38 -14.76 1.01 2.45
CA PRO A 38 -13.36 1.30 2.78
C PRO A 38 -12.98 0.84 4.19
N GLY A 39 -13.86 0.99 5.18
CA GLY A 39 -13.58 0.55 6.55
C GLY A 39 -13.26 -0.94 6.65
N VAL A 40 -14.09 -1.79 6.01
CA VAL A 40 -13.90 -3.27 6.05
C VAL A 40 -12.67 -3.68 5.25
N ALA A 41 -12.46 -3.08 4.08
CA ALA A 41 -11.31 -3.38 3.25
C ALA A 41 -9.99 -2.97 3.92
N ILE A 42 -9.91 -1.74 4.44
CA ILE A 42 -8.74 -1.20 5.14
C ILE A 42 -8.44 -2.00 6.40
N GLU A 43 -9.44 -2.37 7.19
CA GLU A 43 -9.25 -3.21 8.38
C GLU A 43 -8.59 -4.55 8.02
N ARG A 44 -9.05 -5.19 6.95
CA ARG A 44 -8.49 -6.47 6.49
C ARG A 44 -7.06 -6.32 5.97
N VAL A 45 -6.78 -5.25 5.22
CA VAL A 45 -5.42 -4.94 4.74
C VAL A 45 -4.48 -4.67 5.93
N ASN A 46 -4.94 -3.90 6.91
CA ASN A 46 -4.19 -3.65 8.14
C ASN A 46 -3.88 -4.94 8.88
N ALA A 47 -4.87 -5.81 9.08
CA ALA A 47 -4.67 -7.10 9.74
C ALA A 47 -3.60 -7.94 9.04
N PHE A 48 -3.65 -8.02 7.70
CA PHE A 48 -2.66 -8.75 6.90
C PHE A 48 -1.22 -8.28 7.16
N PHE A 49 -0.98 -6.97 7.23
CA PHE A 49 0.35 -6.43 7.46
C PHE A 49 0.78 -6.42 8.94
N VAL A 50 -0.15 -6.22 9.88
CA VAL A 50 0.10 -6.31 11.32
C VAL A 50 0.49 -7.72 11.71
N ASP A 51 -0.26 -8.74 11.26
CA ASP A 51 0.01 -10.14 11.57
C ASP A 51 1.36 -10.60 11.01
N ALA A 52 1.81 -9.94 9.94
CA ALA A 52 3.11 -10.18 9.35
C ALA A 52 4.25 -9.47 10.07
N GLU A 53 3.99 -8.47 10.91
CA GLU A 53 5.02 -7.63 11.54
C GLU A 53 5.98 -7.00 10.51
N VAL A 54 5.43 -6.43 9.43
CA VAL A 54 6.25 -5.74 8.42
C VAL A 54 6.92 -4.49 9.01
N GLU A 55 8.10 -4.15 8.51
CA GLU A 55 8.92 -3.01 8.96
C GLU A 55 8.74 -1.76 8.10
N ALA A 56 8.16 -1.88 6.90
CA ALA A 56 7.78 -0.76 6.03
C ALA A 56 6.80 -1.24 4.94
N ILE A 57 6.04 -0.31 4.36
CA ILE A 57 5.14 -0.59 3.24
C ILE A 57 5.32 0.40 2.09
N ILE A 58 5.19 -0.11 0.85
CA ILE A 58 4.92 0.72 -0.33
C ILE A 58 3.51 0.47 -0.85
N CYS A 59 2.74 1.55 -0.97
CA CYS A 59 1.48 1.56 -1.69
C CYS A 59 1.75 1.88 -3.16
N VAL A 60 1.41 0.94 -4.03
CA VAL A 60 1.33 1.12 -5.48
C VAL A 60 -0.13 1.42 -5.80
N ILE A 61 -0.35 2.46 -6.57
CA ILE A 61 -1.71 2.85 -6.93
C ILE A 61 -1.92 2.52 -8.39
N ALA A 62 -2.97 1.78 -8.73
CA ALA A 62 -3.32 1.49 -10.12
C ALA A 62 -4.81 1.69 -10.36
N ASP A 63 -5.18 2.34 -11.47
CA ASP A 63 -6.56 2.58 -11.89
C ASP A 63 -7.45 3.41 -10.94
N VAL A 64 -6.89 3.95 -9.86
CA VAL A 64 -7.53 4.82 -8.87
C VAL A 64 -6.60 6.02 -8.64
N PRO A 65 -7.04 7.28 -8.72
CA PRO A 65 -6.14 8.40 -8.44
C PRO A 65 -6.00 8.61 -6.93
N LEU A 66 -4.78 8.87 -6.45
CA LEU A 66 -4.53 9.44 -5.13
C LEU A 66 -3.95 10.85 -5.26
N ASP A 67 -4.22 11.73 -4.30
CA ASP A 67 -3.44 12.95 -4.15
C ASP A 67 -2.07 12.59 -3.54
N LEU A 68 -1.03 12.58 -4.39
CA LEU A 68 0.36 12.40 -3.97
C LEU A 68 1.17 13.71 -4.11
N THR A 69 0.50 14.85 -4.11
CA THR A 69 1.14 16.16 -4.24
C THR A 69 1.95 16.47 -2.99
N PRO A 70 3.28 16.68 -3.08
CA PRO A 70 4.10 16.97 -1.91
C PRO A 70 3.60 18.21 -1.15
N GLY A 71 3.30 18.03 0.15
CA GLY A 71 2.80 19.10 1.02
C GLY A 71 1.29 19.35 0.94
N SER A 72 0.54 18.54 0.19
CA SER A 72 -0.92 18.57 0.24
C SER A 72 -1.44 18.20 1.63
N GLN A 73 -2.53 18.84 2.06
CA GLN A 73 -3.27 18.46 3.26
C GLN A 73 -4.07 17.16 3.06
N HIS A 74 -4.23 16.74 1.81
CA HIS A 74 -4.96 15.56 1.37
C HIS A 74 -4.02 14.47 0.84
N TYR A 75 -2.73 14.52 1.21
CA TYR A 75 -1.75 13.54 0.73
C TYR A 75 -2.15 12.13 1.15
N GLY A 76 -2.45 11.27 0.19
CA GLY A 76 -2.93 9.90 0.41
C GLY A 76 -4.44 9.71 0.17
N ASP A 77 -5.19 10.79 -0.04
CA ASP A 77 -6.63 10.73 -0.33
C ASP A 77 -6.89 10.13 -1.70
N VAL A 78 -7.84 9.20 -1.77
CA VAL A 78 -8.42 8.78 -3.05
C VAL A 78 -9.23 9.93 -3.64
N VAL A 79 -8.94 10.30 -4.88
CA VAL A 79 -9.58 11.45 -5.55
C VAL A 79 -10.06 11.07 -6.94
N GLY A 80 -11.28 11.47 -7.31
CA GLY A 80 -11.77 11.34 -8.69
C GLY A 80 -11.84 9.90 -9.21
N ALA A 81 -11.97 8.92 -8.32
CA ALA A 81 -12.15 7.52 -8.69
C ALA A 81 -13.63 7.26 -9.05
N ASP A 82 -13.91 6.29 -9.94
CA ASP A 82 -15.26 5.74 -10.11
C ASP A 82 -15.66 4.85 -8.90
N LEU A 83 -15.31 5.27 -7.68
CA LEU A 83 -15.51 4.60 -6.39
C LEU A 83 -16.02 5.63 -5.36
N PRO A 84 -17.33 5.98 -5.38
CA PRO A 84 -17.84 7.08 -4.56
C PRO A 84 -17.64 6.90 -3.04
N GLU A 85 -17.69 5.66 -2.54
CA GLU A 85 -17.46 5.37 -1.13
C GLU A 85 -15.99 5.53 -0.71
N TRP A 86 -15.07 5.55 -1.68
CA TRP A 86 -13.64 5.68 -1.44
C TRP A 86 -13.15 7.11 -1.59
N GLU A 87 -13.94 8.03 -2.15
CA GLU A 87 -13.55 9.43 -2.32
C GLU A 87 -13.17 10.08 -0.98
N ASN A 88 -12.02 10.75 -0.94
CA ASN A 88 -11.39 11.36 0.24
C ASN A 88 -11.05 10.37 1.37
N VAL A 89 -10.92 9.08 1.06
CA VAL A 89 -10.35 8.12 2.02
C VAL A 89 -8.83 8.28 2.01
N ASP A 90 -8.29 8.77 3.13
CA ASP A 90 -6.84 8.90 3.36
C ASP A 90 -6.22 7.53 3.62
N LEU A 91 -5.66 6.91 2.60
CA LEU A 91 -5.04 5.60 2.74
C LEU A 91 -3.77 5.66 3.59
N VAL A 92 -2.95 6.70 3.41
CA VAL A 92 -1.66 6.83 4.09
C VAL A 92 -1.88 6.93 5.59
N ALA A 93 -2.72 7.86 6.05
CA ALA A 93 -2.98 8.02 7.47
C ALA A 93 -3.63 6.78 8.11
N ASN A 94 -4.53 6.09 7.39
CA ASN A 94 -5.14 4.86 7.88
C ASN A 94 -4.09 3.76 8.13
N PHE A 95 -3.14 3.58 7.21
CA PHE A 95 -2.08 2.59 7.36
C PHE A 95 -1.02 3.04 8.38
N GLU A 96 -0.64 4.32 8.41
CA GLU A 96 0.33 4.85 9.38
C GLU A 96 -0.17 4.68 10.81
N ALA A 97 -1.45 4.96 11.05
CA ALA A 97 -2.07 4.82 12.36
C ALA A 97 -2.08 3.36 12.86
N ALA A 98 -2.34 2.41 11.96
CA ALA A 98 -2.45 0.99 12.29
C ALA A 98 -1.07 0.31 12.43
N LEU A 99 -0.16 0.57 11.50
CA LEU A 99 1.08 -0.18 11.36
C LEU A 99 2.24 0.48 12.09
N ARG A 100 2.24 1.82 12.21
CA ARG A 100 3.31 2.60 12.85
C ARG A 100 4.70 2.34 12.25
N VAL A 101 4.73 2.06 10.95
CA VAL A 101 5.95 1.87 10.17
C VAL A 101 6.01 2.90 9.04
N PRO A 102 7.20 3.14 8.44
CA PRO A 102 7.30 3.98 7.27
C PRO A 102 6.40 3.51 6.11
N ILE A 103 5.65 4.45 5.54
CA ILE A 103 4.78 4.22 4.39
C ILE A 103 5.20 5.14 3.25
N GLY A 104 5.44 4.56 2.08
CA GLY A 104 5.63 5.31 0.85
C GLY A 104 4.53 5.01 -0.16
N CYS A 105 4.24 5.96 -1.03
CA CYS A 105 3.31 5.78 -2.14
C CYS A 105 4.01 6.03 -3.48
N VAL A 106 3.67 5.24 -4.48
CA VAL A 106 4.15 5.38 -5.85
C VAL A 106 2.95 5.61 -6.77
N PRO A 107 2.94 6.67 -7.59
CA PRO A 107 1.87 6.92 -8.55
C PRO A 107 1.87 5.89 -9.69
N ALA A 108 0.67 5.63 -10.23
CA ALA A 108 0.40 4.59 -11.22
C ALA A 108 1.23 4.69 -12.52
N ASP A 109 1.59 5.91 -12.91
CA ASP A 109 2.36 6.22 -14.12
C ASP A 109 3.86 5.90 -13.98
N GLN A 110 4.32 5.60 -12.77
CA GLN A 110 5.70 5.20 -12.45
C GLN A 110 5.80 3.72 -12.06
N ASP A 111 4.74 2.95 -12.33
CA ASP A 111 4.66 1.51 -12.17
C ASP A 111 4.64 0.84 -13.54
N ASP A 112 5.81 0.75 -14.19
CA ASP A 112 5.97 0.11 -15.50
C ASP A 112 5.65 -1.41 -15.49
N ASP A 113 5.65 -2.04 -14.31
CA ASP A 113 5.48 -3.49 -14.14
C ASP A 113 4.08 -3.90 -13.64
N GLY A 114 3.36 -3.03 -12.92
CA GLY A 114 2.03 -3.36 -12.41
C GLY A 114 2.02 -4.37 -11.25
N ASP A 115 3.18 -4.77 -10.71
CA ASP A 115 3.28 -5.86 -9.73
C ASP A 115 3.70 -5.35 -8.35
N ALA A 116 2.89 -5.68 -7.34
CA ALA A 116 3.19 -5.38 -5.94
C ALA A 116 4.56 -5.96 -5.51
N CYS A 117 5.02 -7.05 -6.12
CA CYS A 117 6.35 -7.60 -5.85
C CYS A 117 7.50 -6.62 -6.17
N ALA A 118 7.40 -5.85 -7.27
CA ALA A 118 8.44 -4.89 -7.65
C ALA A 118 8.58 -3.77 -6.61
N ALA A 119 7.49 -3.45 -5.91
CA ALA A 119 7.46 -2.42 -4.87
C ALA A 119 8.09 -2.85 -3.54
N LEU A 120 8.29 -4.16 -3.29
CA LEU A 120 8.96 -4.64 -2.07
C LEU A 120 10.38 -4.07 -1.94
N ARG A 121 11.14 -3.98 -3.03
CA ARG A 121 12.49 -3.38 -3.03
C ARG A 121 12.47 -1.91 -2.65
N LYS A 122 11.44 -1.18 -3.08
CA LYS A 122 11.25 0.23 -2.73
C LYS A 122 10.93 0.36 -1.23
N ALA A 123 10.13 -0.55 -0.68
CA ALA A 123 9.78 -0.57 0.74
C ALA A 123 11.01 -0.81 1.63
N ALA A 124 11.91 -1.70 1.24
CA ALA A 124 13.17 -1.90 1.95
C ALA A 124 14.08 -0.66 1.95
N GLY A 125 13.97 0.19 0.92
CA GLY A 125 14.63 1.48 0.88
C GLY A 125 14.12 2.47 1.94
N LEU A 126 12.91 2.29 2.48
CA LEU A 126 12.36 3.11 3.57
C LEU A 126 12.91 2.71 4.93
N VAL A 127 13.17 1.41 5.14
CA VAL A 127 13.75 0.89 6.40
C VAL A 127 15.21 1.32 6.56
N ARG A 128 15.94 1.45 5.44
CA ARG A 128 17.39 1.76 5.43
C ARG A 128 17.72 3.26 5.48
N ARG A 129 16.74 4.14 5.73
CA ARG A 129 16.91 5.60 5.74
C ARG A 129 16.92 6.19 7.13
#